data_AF-A0A530C9P3-F1
#
_entry.id   AF-A0A530C9P3-F1
#
_cell.length_a   1.000
_cell.length_b   1.000
_cell.length_c   1.000
_cell.angle_alpha   90.00
_cell.angle_beta   90.00
_cell.angle_gamma   90.00
#
_symmetry.space_group_name_H-M   'P 1'
#
loop_
_entity.id
_entity.type
_entity.pdbx_description
1 polymer ?
#
loop_
_entity_poly.entity_id
_entity_poly.type
_entity_poly.pdbx_seq_one_letter_code
_entity_poly.pdbx_strand_id
1 'polypeptide(L)'
;MVRRMTPSQFNSWIRQQEQRQREAIRRHNQEVDRINRANKAAAEKAVRDYNREIERVNKGNKQVVDGFNREINKYNQSHRSAVTKYNRAVRAHNARVEQDRQRRLSTLRAISIPRHTEVRNSTFALSERYEGIQKSERSGAYSDLITLSEREASNSAMVAEALLTEAPPAPDNAHDTGILEYLAGFSEDVCNRWRGALHALSPTNPDAARHFCTSVREIFSEILNRWAEDTDVIADDPDCDKTQQGTPSRRSKIRYLLRKKGADTLEMLGFVEQDIEDILLLFPIFNKGTHSAAGALNFASLLALRQRVEGGIMFLAAVAL
;
A
#
# COMPACT_ATOMS: atom_id res chain seq x y z
N MET A 1 -117.16 12.42 30.96
CA MET A 1 -117.75 11.83 29.74
C MET A 1 -116.63 11.31 28.85
N VAL A 2 -116.44 9.98 28.81
CA VAL A 2 -115.46 9.35 27.91
C VAL A 2 -116.13 9.26 26.52
N ARG A 3 -115.69 10.07 25.55
CA ARG A 3 -116.16 9.96 24.16
C ARG A 3 -115.70 8.61 23.59
N ARG A 4 -116.64 7.67 23.43
CA ARG A 4 -116.38 6.38 22.79
C ARG A 4 -116.32 6.57 21.28
N MET A 5 -115.17 6.27 20.72
CA MET A 5 -114.90 6.29 19.28
C MET A 5 -115.74 5.19 18.59
N THR A 6 -116.35 5.48 17.44
CA THR A 6 -117.07 4.44 16.69
C THR A 6 -116.07 3.49 15.99
N PRO A 7 -116.43 2.22 15.72
CA PRO A 7 -115.53 1.27 15.06
C PRO A 7 -114.96 1.77 13.72
N SER A 8 -115.73 2.56 12.94
CA SER A 8 -115.23 3.15 11.69
C SER A 8 -114.24 4.29 11.92
N GLN A 9 -114.44 5.11 12.95
CA GLN A 9 -113.49 6.15 13.36
C GLN A 9 -112.18 5.53 13.85
N PHE A 10 -112.24 4.47 14.67
CA PHE A 10 -111.08 3.73 15.15
C PHE A 10 -110.26 3.14 14.00
N ASN A 11 -110.92 2.51 13.02
CA ASN A 11 -110.26 1.96 11.83
C ASN A 11 -109.65 3.04 10.90
N SER A 12 -110.21 4.25 10.88
CA SER A 12 -109.65 5.40 10.16
C SER A 12 -108.43 5.96 10.88
N TRP A 13 -108.50 6.09 12.22
CA TRP A 13 -107.38 6.53 13.05
C TRP A 13 -106.21 5.53 13.01
N ILE A 14 -106.47 4.22 13.07
CA ILE A 14 -105.44 3.18 12.88
C ILE A 14 -104.75 3.34 11.53
N ARG A 15 -105.51 3.46 10.44
CA ARG A 15 -104.94 3.65 9.09
C ARG A 15 -104.10 4.92 8.99
N GLN A 16 -104.54 6.00 9.63
CA GLN A 16 -103.78 7.26 9.68
C GLN A 16 -102.48 7.10 10.50
N GLN A 17 -102.51 6.37 11.62
CA GLN A 17 -101.32 6.07 12.41
C GLN A 17 -100.35 5.15 11.64
N GLU A 18 -100.85 4.11 10.97
CA GLU A 18 -100.05 3.22 10.13
C GLU A 18 -99.40 3.95 8.95
N GLN A 19 -100.12 4.87 8.29
CA GLN A 19 -99.56 5.70 7.22
C GLN A 19 -98.46 6.62 7.75
N ARG A 20 -98.68 7.29 8.89
CA ARG A 20 -97.65 8.12 9.55
C ARG A 20 -96.42 7.31 9.94
N GLN A 21 -96.62 6.09 10.45
CA GLN A 21 -95.53 5.18 10.80
C GLN A 21 -94.76 4.74 9.54
N ARG A 22 -95.45 4.40 8.45
CA ARG A 22 -94.82 4.04 7.17
C ARG A 22 -94.03 5.21 6.57
N GLU A 23 -94.57 6.43 6.63
CA GLU A 23 -93.86 7.63 6.19
C GLU A 23 -92.62 7.92 7.04
N ALA A 24 -92.73 7.77 8.37
CA ALA A 24 -91.60 7.93 9.28
C ALA A 24 -90.49 6.89 9.00
N ILE A 25 -90.86 5.63 8.77
CA ILE A 25 -89.91 4.57 8.39
C ILE A 25 -89.25 4.88 7.04
N ARG A 26 -90.01 5.33 6.03
CA ARG A 26 -89.46 5.71 4.73
C ARG A 26 -88.45 6.86 4.85
N ARG A 27 -88.78 7.90 5.62
CA ARG A 27 -87.86 9.03 5.87
C ARG A 27 -86.60 8.58 6.61
N HIS A 28 -86.75 7.72 7.62
CA HIS A 28 -85.62 7.15 8.34
C HIS A 28 -84.71 6.34 7.42
N ASN A 29 -85.27 5.43 6.60
CA ASN A 29 -84.51 4.63 5.65
C ASN A 29 -83.81 5.50 4.60
N GLN A 30 -84.48 6.54 4.09
CA GLN A 30 -83.86 7.50 3.16
C GLN A 30 -82.67 8.24 3.78
N GLU A 31 -82.77 8.62 5.06
CA GLU A 31 -81.67 9.29 5.76
C GLU A 31 -80.52 8.31 6.06
N VAL A 32 -80.83 7.07 6.44
CA VAL A 32 -79.82 5.99 6.59
C VAL A 32 -79.09 5.75 5.27
N ASP A 33 -79.80 5.66 4.15
CA ASP A 33 -79.20 5.49 2.83
C ASP A 33 -78.37 6.71 2.41
N ARG A 34 -78.77 7.91 2.83
CA ARG A 34 -78.00 9.14 2.59
C ARG A 34 -76.69 9.12 3.38
N ILE A 35 -76.76 8.80 4.67
CA ILE A 35 -75.60 8.69 5.56
C ILE A 35 -74.66 7.58 5.09
N ASN A 36 -75.18 6.42 4.72
CA ASN A 36 -74.37 5.31 4.20
C ASN A 36 -73.65 5.68 2.91
N ARG A 37 -74.31 6.39 1.98
CA ARG A 37 -73.66 6.91 0.77
C ARG A 37 -72.61 7.96 1.09
N ALA A 38 -72.88 8.88 2.01
CA ALA A 38 -71.92 9.90 2.44
C ALA A 38 -70.69 9.26 3.11
N ASN A 39 -70.89 8.29 4.01
CA ASN A 39 -69.82 7.55 4.67
C ASN A 39 -68.97 6.76 3.68
N LYS A 40 -69.61 6.08 2.72
CA LYS A 40 -68.90 5.36 1.65
C LYS A 40 -68.06 6.33 0.80
N ALA A 41 -68.62 7.44 0.36
CA ALA A 41 -67.91 8.45 -0.42
C ALA A 41 -66.74 9.08 0.37
N ALA A 42 -66.92 9.32 1.66
CA ALA A 42 -65.88 9.84 2.55
C ALA A 42 -64.73 8.82 2.73
N ALA A 43 -65.04 7.55 2.93
CA ALA A 43 -64.05 6.48 3.03
C ALA A 43 -63.28 6.30 1.71
N GLU A 44 -63.97 6.28 0.57
CA GLU A 44 -63.33 6.22 -0.76
C GLU A 44 -62.44 7.44 -1.04
N LYS A 45 -62.84 8.63 -0.57
CA LYS A 45 -62.00 9.83 -0.67
C LYS A 45 -60.75 9.69 0.20
N ALA A 46 -60.88 9.26 1.45
CA ALA A 46 -59.75 9.08 2.36
C ALA A 46 -58.74 8.06 1.82
N VAL A 47 -59.20 6.93 1.26
CA VAL A 47 -58.33 5.92 0.63
C VAL A 47 -57.60 6.50 -0.59
N ARG A 48 -58.29 7.27 -1.44
CA ARG A 48 -57.65 7.91 -2.60
C ARG A 48 -56.61 8.94 -2.18
N ASP A 49 -56.89 9.76 -1.17
CA ASP A 49 -55.95 10.76 -0.68
C ASP A 49 -54.73 10.10 -0.02
N TYR A 50 -54.93 9.02 0.74
CA TYR A 50 -53.84 8.22 1.30
C TYR A 50 -52.97 7.56 0.21
N ASN A 51 -53.57 6.95 -0.81
CA ASN A 51 -52.83 6.35 -1.92
C ASN A 51 -52.02 7.39 -2.69
N ARG A 52 -52.55 8.60 -2.91
CA ARG A 52 -51.82 9.71 -3.52
C ARG A 52 -50.61 10.14 -2.70
N GLU A 53 -50.72 10.14 -1.37
CA GLU A 53 -49.59 10.44 -0.50
C GLU A 53 -48.50 9.38 -0.60
N ILE A 54 -48.90 8.10 -0.56
CA ILE A 54 -47.97 6.98 -0.75
C ILE A 54 -47.23 7.09 -2.08
N GLU A 55 -47.95 7.36 -3.19
CA GLU A 55 -47.34 7.53 -4.51
C GLU A 55 -46.34 8.69 -4.53
N ARG A 56 -46.68 9.81 -3.87
CA ARG A 56 -45.79 10.98 -3.77
C ARG A 56 -44.51 10.64 -3.00
N VAL A 57 -44.65 10.02 -1.82
CA VAL A 57 -43.51 9.62 -0.98
C VAL A 57 -42.65 8.59 -1.70
N ASN A 58 -43.26 7.57 -2.33
CA ASN A 58 -42.54 6.56 -3.10
C ASN A 58 -41.78 7.16 -4.29
N LYS A 59 -42.37 8.12 -4.99
CA LYS A 59 -41.70 8.86 -6.07
C LYS A 59 -40.53 9.68 -5.54
N GLY A 60 -40.69 10.37 -4.41
CA GLY A 60 -39.63 11.11 -3.75
C GLY A 60 -38.46 10.20 -3.32
N ASN A 61 -38.78 9.10 -2.63
CA ASN A 61 -37.78 8.11 -2.21
C ASN A 61 -37.03 7.53 -3.41
N LYS A 62 -37.73 7.19 -4.51
CA LYS A 62 -37.10 6.71 -5.74
C LYS A 62 -36.12 7.74 -6.32
N GLN A 63 -36.50 9.01 -6.37
CA GLN A 63 -35.62 10.08 -6.87
C GLN A 63 -34.36 10.25 -6.01
N VAL A 64 -34.49 10.18 -4.68
CA VAL A 64 -33.35 10.25 -3.76
C VAL A 64 -32.41 9.06 -3.95
N VAL A 65 -32.95 7.84 -4.01
CA VAL A 65 -32.17 6.62 -4.24
C VAL A 65 -31.47 6.65 -5.59
N ASP A 66 -32.18 7.06 -6.66
CA ASP A 66 -31.60 7.20 -7.99
C ASP A 66 -30.51 8.26 -8.05
N GLY A 67 -30.64 9.35 -7.28
CA GLY A 67 -29.62 10.39 -7.12
C GLY A 67 -28.36 9.85 -6.44
N PHE A 68 -28.53 9.20 -5.29
CA PHE A 68 -27.44 8.61 -4.52
C PHE A 68 -26.70 7.51 -5.32
N ASN A 69 -27.44 6.64 -6.01
CA ASN A 69 -26.86 5.62 -6.87
C ASN A 69 -26.03 6.22 -8.02
N ARG A 70 -26.48 7.33 -8.61
CA ARG A 70 -25.71 8.03 -9.66
C ARG A 70 -24.40 8.59 -9.10
N GLU A 71 -24.42 9.18 -7.91
CA GLU A 71 -23.22 9.71 -7.26
C GLU A 71 -22.23 8.61 -6.89
N ILE A 72 -22.70 7.51 -6.30
CA ILE A 72 -21.88 6.33 -6.03
C ILE A 72 -21.25 5.79 -7.32
N ASN A 73 -22.02 5.68 -8.40
CA ASN A 73 -21.50 5.19 -9.67
C ASN A 73 -20.42 6.12 -10.24
N LYS A 74 -20.62 7.44 -10.17
CA LYS A 74 -19.60 8.43 -10.57
C LYS A 74 -18.34 8.31 -9.71
N TYR A 75 -18.49 8.25 -8.39
CA TYR A 75 -17.37 8.08 -7.46
C TYR A 75 -16.58 6.79 -7.75
N ASN A 76 -17.29 5.67 -7.90
CA ASN A 76 -16.67 4.39 -8.23
C ASN A 76 -15.95 4.41 -9.58
N GLN A 77 -16.52 5.06 -10.59
CA GLN A 77 -15.89 5.23 -11.90
C GLN A 77 -14.60 6.08 -11.79
N SER A 78 -14.66 7.21 -11.09
CA SER A 78 -13.50 8.07 -10.84
C SER A 78 -12.41 7.32 -10.07
N HIS A 79 -12.76 6.59 -9.01
CA HIS A 79 -11.83 5.80 -8.22
C HIS A 79 -11.16 4.71 -9.07
N ARG A 80 -11.93 3.95 -9.86
CA ARG A 80 -11.39 2.94 -10.79
C ARG A 80 -10.45 3.56 -11.82
N SER A 81 -10.78 4.75 -12.34
CA SER A 81 -9.90 5.46 -13.28
C SER A 81 -8.59 5.91 -12.64
N ALA A 82 -8.64 6.38 -11.38
CA ALA A 82 -7.45 6.79 -10.62
C ALA A 82 -6.53 5.59 -10.35
N VAL A 83 -7.09 4.48 -9.86
CA VAL A 83 -6.36 3.22 -9.65
C VAL A 83 -5.74 2.72 -10.96
N THR A 84 -6.49 2.76 -12.07
CA THR A 84 -5.96 2.34 -13.38
C THR A 84 -4.82 3.24 -13.85
N LYS A 85 -4.94 4.56 -13.67
CA LYS A 85 -3.89 5.53 -14.01
C LYS A 85 -2.64 5.31 -13.16
N TYR A 86 -2.80 5.10 -11.86
CA TYR A 86 -1.71 4.77 -10.93
C TYR A 86 -1.02 3.47 -11.36
N ASN A 87 -1.77 2.39 -11.55
CA ASN A 87 -1.23 1.10 -11.97
C ASN A 87 -0.50 1.18 -13.32
N ARG A 88 -0.99 1.98 -14.27
CA ARG A 88 -0.31 2.24 -15.54
C ARG A 88 1.01 2.98 -15.33
N ALA A 89 1.04 3.97 -14.44
CA ALA A 89 2.26 4.73 -14.11
C ALA A 89 3.31 3.83 -13.44
N VAL A 90 2.89 2.99 -12.48
CA VAL A 90 3.76 2.00 -11.82
C VAL A 90 4.33 1.03 -12.83
N ARG A 91 3.51 0.39 -13.67
CA ARG A 91 4.00 -0.53 -14.72
C ARG A 91 4.98 0.14 -15.68
N ALA A 92 4.71 1.38 -16.09
CA ALA A 92 5.61 2.13 -16.96
C ALA A 92 6.90 2.56 -16.25
N HIS A 93 6.87 2.76 -14.94
CA HIS A 93 8.07 3.00 -14.14
C HIS A 93 8.90 1.72 -14.02
N ASN A 94 8.31 0.60 -13.58
CA ASN A 94 9.01 -0.67 -13.44
C ASN A 94 9.59 -1.16 -14.78
N ALA A 95 8.86 -1.02 -15.88
CA ALA A 95 9.37 -1.35 -17.22
C ALA A 95 10.60 -0.51 -17.61
N ARG A 96 10.65 0.76 -17.20
CA ARG A 96 11.82 1.62 -17.43
C ARG A 96 13.01 1.20 -16.56
N VAL A 97 12.77 0.92 -15.28
CA VAL A 97 13.80 0.44 -14.34
C VAL A 97 14.43 -0.85 -14.86
N GLU A 98 13.60 -1.80 -15.29
CA GLU A 98 14.08 -3.07 -15.84
C GLU A 98 14.84 -2.89 -17.16
N GLN A 99 14.32 -2.05 -18.08
CA GLN A 99 15.01 -1.74 -19.33
C GLN A 99 16.38 -1.09 -19.09
N ASP A 100 16.46 -0.13 -18.16
CA ASP A 100 17.70 0.53 -17.79
C ASP A 100 18.68 -0.47 -17.16
N ARG A 101 18.22 -1.31 -16.23
CA ARG A 101 19.04 -2.38 -15.63
C ARG A 101 19.61 -3.31 -16.71
N GLN A 102 18.76 -3.83 -17.61
CA GLN A 102 19.20 -4.71 -18.70
C GLN A 102 20.22 -4.03 -19.62
N ARG A 103 19.99 -2.76 -19.97
CA ARG A 103 20.94 -1.96 -20.75
C ARG A 103 22.28 -1.88 -20.03
N ARG A 104 22.30 -1.52 -18.75
CA ARG A 104 23.56 -1.41 -17.97
C ARG A 104 24.29 -2.73 -17.87
N LEU A 105 23.57 -3.83 -17.62
CA LEU A 105 24.16 -5.18 -17.62
C LEU A 105 24.76 -5.54 -18.99
N SER A 106 24.12 -5.13 -20.08
CA SER A 106 24.69 -5.31 -21.43
C SER A 106 25.97 -4.48 -21.63
N THR A 107 26.02 -3.23 -21.16
CA THR A 107 27.24 -2.41 -21.16
C THR A 107 28.35 -3.11 -20.36
N LEU A 108 28.04 -3.58 -19.15
CA LEU A 108 28.98 -4.26 -18.27
C LEU A 108 29.57 -5.53 -18.89
N ARG A 109 28.77 -6.28 -19.66
CA ARG A 109 29.24 -7.47 -20.40
C ARG A 109 30.18 -7.10 -21.55
N ALA A 110 29.95 -5.96 -22.20
CA ALA A 110 30.79 -5.48 -23.30
C ALA A 110 32.16 -4.94 -22.83
N ILE A 111 32.27 -4.50 -21.57
CA ILE A 111 33.53 -4.01 -21.00
C ILE A 111 34.50 -5.17 -20.79
N SER A 112 35.60 -5.18 -21.54
CA SER A 112 36.69 -6.18 -21.43
C SER A 112 37.83 -5.74 -20.49
N ILE A 113 37.68 -4.59 -19.82
CA ILE A 113 38.73 -4.04 -18.96
C ILE A 113 38.88 -4.91 -17.69
N PRO A 114 40.09 -5.39 -17.32
CA PRO A 114 40.31 -6.25 -16.16
C PRO A 114 40.28 -5.51 -14.81
N ARG A 115 39.61 -4.35 -14.74
CA ARG A 115 39.49 -3.53 -13.54
C ARG A 115 38.18 -3.86 -12.82
N HIS A 116 38.16 -3.82 -11.49
CA HIS A 116 36.97 -4.04 -10.65
C HIS A 116 36.11 -5.27 -11.04
N THR A 117 36.77 -6.37 -11.46
CA THR A 117 36.10 -7.60 -11.91
C THR A 117 35.24 -8.22 -10.82
N GLU A 118 35.65 -8.13 -9.55
CA GLU A 118 34.90 -8.59 -8.39
C GLU A 118 33.54 -7.89 -8.26
N VAL A 119 33.52 -6.55 -8.37
CA VAL A 119 32.27 -5.77 -8.35
C VAL A 119 31.37 -6.15 -9.51
N ARG A 120 31.94 -6.24 -10.72
CA ARG A 120 31.17 -6.64 -11.90
C ARG A 120 30.52 -8.00 -11.72
N ASN A 121 31.27 -8.98 -11.22
CA ASN A 121 30.77 -10.34 -11.00
C ASN A 121 29.71 -10.36 -9.89
N SER A 122 29.90 -9.59 -8.82
CA SER A 122 28.92 -9.44 -7.74
C SER A 122 27.61 -8.82 -8.23
N THR A 123 27.67 -7.77 -9.06
CA THR A 123 26.49 -7.17 -9.69
C THR A 123 25.72 -8.16 -10.56
N PHE A 124 26.43 -9.00 -11.33
CA PHE A 124 25.78 -10.06 -12.12
C PHE A 124 25.11 -11.09 -11.21
N ALA A 125 25.78 -11.53 -10.15
CA ALA A 125 25.21 -12.47 -9.19
C ALA A 125 23.97 -11.89 -8.49
N LEU A 126 24.01 -10.60 -8.09
CA LEU A 126 22.86 -9.93 -7.48
C LEU A 126 21.68 -9.83 -8.45
N SER A 127 21.96 -9.48 -9.71
CA SER A 127 20.95 -9.41 -10.77
C SER A 127 20.30 -10.77 -11.05
N GLU A 128 21.09 -11.84 -11.08
CA GLU A 128 20.59 -13.20 -11.27
C GLU A 128 19.71 -13.64 -10.09
N ARG A 129 20.09 -13.31 -8.86
CA ARG A 129 19.29 -13.60 -7.65
C ARG A 129 17.97 -12.83 -7.65
N TYR A 130 17.95 -11.57 -8.09
CA TYR A 130 16.71 -10.81 -8.28
C TYR A 130 15.77 -11.50 -9.28
N GLU A 131 16.30 -11.93 -10.43
CA GLU A 131 15.52 -12.67 -11.42
C GLU A 131 15.00 -14.00 -10.85
N GLY A 132 15.76 -14.63 -9.94
CA GLY A 132 15.31 -15.78 -9.15
C GLY A 132 14.11 -15.47 -8.27
N ILE A 133 14.16 -14.38 -7.48
CA ILE A 133 13.02 -13.93 -6.66
C ILE A 133 11.79 -13.70 -7.54
N GLN A 134 11.94 -12.96 -8.63
CA GLN A 134 10.84 -12.59 -9.52
C GLN A 134 10.15 -13.81 -10.15
N LYS A 135 10.92 -14.87 -10.46
CA LYS A 135 10.37 -16.14 -10.97
C LYS A 135 9.71 -16.99 -9.88
N SER A 136 10.21 -16.91 -8.65
CA SER A 136 9.72 -17.68 -7.50
C SER A 136 8.42 -17.10 -6.92
N GLU A 137 8.20 -15.80 -7.05
CA GLU A 137 7.03 -15.14 -6.48
C GLU A 137 5.76 -15.43 -7.30
N ARG A 138 4.71 -15.81 -6.58
CA ARG A 138 3.40 -16.19 -7.16
C ARG A 138 2.22 -15.53 -6.46
N SER A 139 2.39 -15.00 -5.25
CA SER A 139 1.31 -14.69 -4.32
C SER A 139 1.13 -13.21 -3.98
N GLY A 140 2.02 -12.30 -4.40
CA GLY A 140 1.96 -10.88 -4.04
C GLY A 140 2.33 -10.57 -2.59
N ALA A 141 2.64 -11.57 -1.76
CA ALA A 141 2.70 -11.42 -0.30
C ALA A 141 3.76 -10.41 0.18
N TYR A 142 4.81 -10.20 -0.60
CA TYR A 142 5.91 -9.27 -0.32
C TYR A 142 6.31 -8.47 -1.56
N SER A 143 5.31 -8.01 -2.34
CA SER A 143 5.52 -7.21 -3.57
C SER A 143 6.38 -5.96 -3.35
N ASP A 144 6.29 -5.36 -2.16
CA ASP A 144 7.08 -4.19 -1.79
C ASP A 144 8.57 -4.54 -1.67
N LEU A 145 8.90 -5.69 -1.05
CA LEU A 145 10.28 -6.17 -1.00
C LEU A 145 10.82 -6.47 -2.40
N ILE A 146 10.00 -7.02 -3.30
CA ILE A 146 10.42 -7.28 -4.69
C ILE A 146 10.75 -5.98 -5.41
N THR A 147 9.92 -4.96 -5.24
CA THR A 147 10.17 -3.63 -5.82
C THR A 147 11.46 -3.02 -5.27
N LEU A 148 11.74 -3.20 -3.98
CA LEU A 148 13.00 -2.76 -3.39
C LEU A 148 14.20 -3.59 -3.87
N SER A 149 14.04 -4.91 -4.05
CA SER A 149 15.07 -5.78 -4.63
C SER A 149 15.40 -5.39 -6.07
N GLU A 150 14.40 -5.02 -6.88
CA GLU A 150 14.61 -4.49 -8.23
C GLU A 150 15.46 -3.21 -8.20
N ARG A 151 15.13 -2.31 -7.28
CA ARG A 151 15.87 -1.07 -7.08
C ARG A 151 17.31 -1.33 -6.67
N GLU A 152 17.56 -2.23 -5.70
CA GLU A 152 18.92 -2.55 -5.27
C GLU A 152 19.75 -3.24 -6.35
N ALA A 153 19.17 -4.15 -7.13
CA ALA A 153 19.83 -4.75 -8.29
C ALA A 153 20.19 -3.68 -9.35
N SER A 154 19.28 -2.72 -9.60
CA SER A 154 19.52 -1.60 -10.50
C SER A 154 20.61 -0.64 -9.98
N ASN A 155 20.58 -0.31 -8.68
CA ASN A 155 21.59 0.52 -8.03
C ASN A 155 22.98 -0.12 -8.13
N SER A 156 23.10 -1.43 -7.89
CA SER A 156 24.36 -2.17 -8.05
C SER A 156 24.88 -2.07 -9.49
N ALA A 157 24.02 -2.28 -10.49
CA ALA A 157 24.39 -2.16 -11.90
C ALA A 157 24.83 -0.75 -12.29
N MET A 158 24.17 0.28 -11.76
CA MET A 158 24.54 1.67 -11.95
C MET A 158 25.92 1.98 -11.35
N VAL A 159 26.20 1.54 -10.12
CA VAL A 159 27.51 1.78 -9.48
C VAL A 159 28.63 1.03 -10.20
N ALA A 160 28.40 -0.23 -10.58
CA ALA A 160 29.38 -0.99 -11.34
C ALA A 160 29.70 -0.34 -12.69
N GLU A 161 28.69 0.14 -13.41
CA GLU A 161 28.90 0.84 -14.68
C GLU A 161 29.66 2.15 -14.47
N ALA A 162 29.29 2.96 -13.48
CA ALA A 162 29.97 4.21 -13.16
C ALA A 162 31.45 3.98 -12.78
N LEU A 163 31.76 2.93 -12.02
CA LEU A 163 33.14 2.59 -11.65
C LEU A 163 33.98 2.10 -12.83
N LEU A 164 33.37 1.39 -13.80
CA LEU A 164 34.10 0.82 -14.93
C LEU A 164 34.22 1.75 -16.12
N THR A 165 33.23 2.63 -16.32
CA THR A 165 33.22 3.61 -17.41
C THR A 165 33.79 4.97 -17.00
N GLU A 166 34.02 5.18 -15.70
CA GLU A 166 34.37 6.47 -15.08
C GLU A 166 33.35 7.58 -15.39
N ALA A 167 32.18 7.23 -15.93
CA ALA A 167 31.10 8.15 -16.18
C ALA A 167 30.48 8.57 -14.84
N PRO A 168 30.17 9.86 -14.64
CA PRO A 168 29.42 10.26 -13.46
C PRO A 168 28.09 9.51 -13.46
N PRO A 169 27.67 8.94 -12.32
CA PRO A 169 26.32 8.40 -12.22
C PRO A 169 25.36 9.52 -12.65
N ALA A 170 24.34 9.17 -13.45
CA ALA A 170 23.29 10.13 -13.77
C ALA A 170 22.78 10.69 -12.43
N PRO A 171 22.63 12.03 -12.28
CA PRO A 171 22.05 12.58 -11.07
C PRO A 171 20.64 12.02 -10.98
N ASP A 172 20.46 11.02 -10.12
CA ASP A 172 19.12 10.69 -9.68
C ASP A 172 18.67 11.92 -8.89
N ASN A 173 17.50 12.44 -9.21
CA ASN A 173 16.93 13.51 -8.41
C ASN A 173 16.91 12.98 -7.00
N ALA A 174 17.68 13.61 -6.09
CA ALA A 174 17.80 13.21 -4.71
C ALA A 174 16.42 13.29 -4.07
N HIS A 175 15.62 12.26 -4.28
CA HIS A 175 14.45 11.96 -3.50
C HIS A 175 15.02 11.66 -2.13
N ASP A 176 14.68 12.51 -1.17
CA ASP A 176 14.93 12.24 0.22
C ASP A 176 14.46 10.82 0.51
N THR A 177 15.41 9.93 0.79
CA THR A 177 15.11 8.54 1.08
C THR A 177 14.44 8.39 2.45
N GLY A 178 14.40 9.47 3.24
CA GLY A 178 13.98 9.45 4.62
C GLY A 178 15.01 8.76 5.53
N ILE A 179 16.25 8.55 5.05
CA ILE A 179 17.26 7.81 5.83
C ILE A 179 17.59 8.53 7.14
N LEU A 180 17.59 9.87 7.17
CA LEU A 180 17.89 10.60 8.41
C LEU A 180 16.76 10.46 9.43
N GLU A 181 15.51 10.56 8.99
CA GLU A 181 14.31 10.35 9.80
C GLU A 181 14.26 8.92 10.33
N TYR A 182 14.54 7.95 9.45
CA TYR A 182 14.60 6.54 9.79
C TYR A 182 15.69 6.25 10.83
N LEU A 183 16.93 6.69 10.60
CA LEU A 183 18.04 6.46 11.52
C LEU A 183 17.85 7.22 12.85
N ALA A 184 17.25 8.41 12.83
CA ALA A 184 16.92 9.15 14.04
C ALA A 184 15.87 8.43 14.90
N GLY A 185 14.87 7.78 14.26
CA GLY A 185 13.92 6.92 14.95
C GLY A 185 14.53 5.61 15.48
N PHE A 186 15.60 5.14 14.84
CA PHE A 186 16.29 3.90 15.21
C PHE A 186 17.27 4.07 16.39
N SER A 187 18.23 5.00 16.25
CA SER A 187 19.25 5.30 17.27
C SER A 187 19.94 6.62 16.95
N GLU A 188 20.03 7.51 17.94
CA GLU A 188 20.75 8.78 17.80
C GLU A 188 22.22 8.57 17.42
N ASP A 189 22.88 7.55 17.99
CA ASP A 189 24.27 7.21 17.68
C ASP A 189 24.43 6.80 16.21
N VAL A 190 23.55 5.94 15.70
CA VAL A 190 23.56 5.51 14.29
C VAL A 190 23.30 6.68 13.35
N CYS A 191 22.36 7.55 13.70
CA CYS A 191 22.09 8.78 12.94
C CYS A 191 23.32 9.70 12.90
N ASN A 192 24.00 9.88 14.04
CA ASN A 192 25.21 10.67 14.13
C ASN A 192 26.38 10.06 13.35
N ARG A 193 26.54 8.73 13.37
CA ARG A 193 27.52 8.03 12.52
C ARG A 193 27.27 8.25 11.04
N TRP A 194 26.00 8.22 10.60
CA TRP A 194 25.66 8.51 9.20
C TRP A 194 25.97 9.96 8.82
N ARG A 195 25.62 10.94 9.67
CA ARG A 195 25.99 12.35 9.46
C ARG A 195 27.50 12.54 9.40
N GLY A 196 28.25 11.87 10.29
CA GLY A 196 29.71 11.87 10.28
C GLY A 196 30.29 11.28 9.00
N ALA A 197 29.70 10.18 8.51
CA ALA A 197 30.08 9.56 7.24
C ALA A 197 29.84 10.54 6.06
N LEU A 198 28.68 11.19 6.00
CA LEU A 198 28.38 12.19 4.97
C LEU A 198 29.33 13.39 5.04
N HIS A 199 29.64 13.89 6.24
CA HIS A 199 30.61 14.97 6.43
C HIS A 199 32.02 14.55 6.00
N ALA A 200 32.39 13.27 6.20
CA ALA A 200 33.68 12.74 5.78
C ALA A 200 33.84 12.70 4.25
N LEU A 201 32.74 12.59 3.49
CA LEU A 201 32.71 12.63 2.01
C LEU A 201 32.98 14.03 1.41
N SER A 202 34.00 14.70 1.91
CA SER A 202 34.52 15.95 1.33
C SER A 202 35.66 15.65 0.35
N PRO A 203 35.70 16.29 -0.84
CA PRO A 203 36.84 16.23 -1.75
C PRO A 203 38.16 16.68 -1.11
N THR A 204 38.12 17.46 -0.03
CA THR A 204 39.29 17.96 0.69
C THR A 204 39.82 16.99 1.74
N ASN A 205 39.11 15.90 2.02
CA ASN A 205 39.51 14.90 3.01
C ASN A 205 40.18 13.70 2.31
N PRO A 206 41.52 13.54 2.43
CA PRO A 206 42.22 12.43 1.77
C PRO A 206 41.84 11.05 2.32
N ASP A 207 41.26 10.97 3.52
CA ASP A 207 40.79 9.72 4.15
C ASP A 207 39.25 9.58 4.15
N ALA A 208 38.57 10.36 3.30
CA ALA A 208 37.11 10.39 3.17
C ALA A 208 36.51 8.99 2.99
N ALA A 209 37.06 8.21 2.07
CA ALA A 209 36.57 6.87 1.75
C ALA A 209 36.69 5.92 2.94
N ARG A 210 37.83 5.95 3.67
CA ARG A 210 38.05 5.08 4.83
C ARG A 210 37.08 5.43 5.96
N HIS A 211 36.98 6.70 6.31
CA HIS A 211 36.06 7.15 7.37
C HIS A 211 34.60 6.82 7.02
N PHE A 212 34.19 7.04 5.77
CA PHE A 212 32.86 6.68 5.29
C PHE A 212 32.62 5.16 5.40
N CYS A 213 33.51 4.33 4.83
CA CYS A 213 33.35 2.87 4.82
C CYS A 213 33.32 2.26 6.24
N THR A 214 34.16 2.76 7.16
CA THR A 214 34.17 2.31 8.56
C THR A 214 32.84 2.63 9.23
N SER A 215 32.37 3.88 9.12
CA SER A 215 31.10 4.32 9.71
C SER A 215 29.92 3.50 9.17
N VAL A 216 29.89 3.24 7.86
CA VAL A 216 28.83 2.46 7.22
C VAL A 216 28.84 1.00 7.67
N ARG A 217 30.01 0.36 7.75
CA ARG A 217 30.12 -1.03 8.23
C ARG A 217 29.56 -1.16 9.65
N GLU A 218 29.87 -0.20 10.51
CA GLU A 218 29.34 -0.15 11.87
C GLU A 218 27.82 0.04 11.89
N ILE A 219 27.28 0.92 11.03
CA ILE A 219 25.83 1.12 10.89
C ILE A 219 25.13 -0.19 10.50
N PHE A 220 25.60 -0.91 9.48
CA PHE A 220 25.01 -2.22 9.10
C PHE A 220 25.04 -3.23 10.25
N SER A 221 26.16 -3.30 10.97
CA SER A 221 26.33 -4.24 12.08
C SER A 221 25.39 -3.92 13.23
N GLU A 222 25.31 -2.65 13.63
CA GLU A 222 24.44 -2.16 14.70
C GLU A 222 22.96 -2.37 14.35
N ILE A 223 22.58 -2.03 13.12
CA ILE A 223 21.22 -2.20 12.62
C ILE A 223 20.79 -3.67 12.70
N LEU A 224 21.61 -4.57 12.17
CA LEU A 224 21.30 -6.00 12.16
C LEU A 224 21.28 -6.59 13.56
N ASN A 225 22.21 -6.20 14.43
CA ASN A 225 22.28 -6.71 15.81
C ASN A 225 21.07 -6.30 16.65
N ARG A 226 20.52 -5.12 16.41
CA ARG A 226 19.36 -4.63 17.17
C ARG A 226 18.04 -5.26 16.73
N TRP A 227 17.89 -5.59 15.44
CA TRP A 227 16.67 -6.24 14.96
C TRP A 227 16.69 -7.75 15.09
N ALA A 228 17.88 -8.33 15.09
CA ALA A 228 18.13 -9.75 15.23
C ALA A 228 19.13 -9.96 16.37
N GLU A 229 18.65 -9.74 17.60
CA GLU A 229 19.42 -10.02 18.81
C GLU A 229 19.80 -11.50 18.85
N ASP A 230 21.02 -11.80 19.30
CA ASP A 230 21.56 -13.16 19.25
C ASP A 230 20.67 -14.17 19.98
N THR A 231 20.12 -13.77 21.13
CA THR A 231 19.21 -14.58 21.94
C THR A 231 17.93 -14.92 21.20
N ASP A 232 17.36 -13.96 20.48
CA ASP A 232 16.09 -14.12 19.77
C ASP A 232 16.26 -15.02 18.55
N VAL A 233 17.37 -14.86 17.83
CA VAL A 233 17.70 -15.70 16.66
C VAL A 233 17.94 -17.14 17.09
N ILE A 234 18.65 -17.37 18.20
CA ILE A 234 18.89 -18.72 18.74
C ILE A 234 17.59 -19.33 19.28
N ALA A 235 16.71 -18.53 19.87
CA ALA A 235 15.41 -19.00 20.34
C ALA A 235 14.48 -19.42 19.19
N ASP A 236 14.51 -18.70 18.07
CA ASP A 236 13.75 -19.06 16.85
C ASP A 236 14.34 -20.29 16.14
N ASP A 237 15.67 -20.36 16.07
CA ASP A 237 16.38 -21.42 15.36
C ASP A 237 17.63 -21.87 16.15
N PRO A 238 17.48 -22.86 17.06
CA PRO A 238 18.58 -23.33 17.89
C PRO A 238 19.78 -23.87 17.09
N ASP A 239 19.49 -24.42 15.91
CA ASP A 239 20.43 -25.03 14.97
C ASP A 239 20.96 -24.05 13.91
N CYS A 240 20.72 -22.75 14.08
CA CYS A 240 21.19 -21.73 13.14
C CYS A 240 22.72 -21.75 12.98
N ASP A 241 23.19 -21.36 11.79
CA ASP A 241 24.63 -21.20 11.54
C ASP A 241 25.21 -20.15 12.50
N LYS A 242 26.29 -20.52 13.20
CA LYS A 242 26.99 -19.66 14.16
C LYS A 242 28.40 -19.34 13.66
N THR A 243 28.89 -18.17 14.05
CA THR A 243 30.29 -17.78 13.85
C THR A 243 31.21 -18.60 14.76
N GLN A 244 32.53 -18.48 14.55
CA GLN A 244 33.53 -19.12 15.43
C GLN A 244 33.42 -18.67 16.90
N GLN A 245 32.81 -17.51 17.16
CA GLN A 245 32.58 -16.95 18.49
C GLN A 245 31.28 -17.46 19.13
N GLY A 246 30.53 -18.32 18.44
CA GLY A 246 29.26 -18.89 18.93
C GLY A 246 28.03 -17.99 18.74
N THR A 247 28.20 -16.79 18.18
CA THR A 247 27.10 -15.88 17.85
C THR A 247 26.43 -16.25 16.52
N PRO A 248 25.13 -16.00 16.31
CA PRO A 248 24.47 -16.26 15.03
C PRO A 248 25.15 -15.55 13.87
N SER A 249 25.30 -16.25 12.75
CA SER A 249 25.86 -15.67 11.52
C SER A 249 24.97 -14.54 10.97
N ARG A 250 25.57 -13.63 10.19
CA ARG A 250 24.80 -12.60 9.45
C ARG A 250 23.66 -13.22 8.64
N ARG A 251 23.91 -14.34 7.97
CA ARG A 251 22.92 -15.09 7.20
C ARG A 251 21.76 -15.58 8.08
N SER A 252 22.07 -16.11 9.27
CA SER A 252 21.07 -16.55 10.25
C SER A 252 20.21 -15.38 10.73
N LYS A 253 20.82 -14.23 11.02
CA LYS A 253 20.12 -13.00 11.39
C LYS A 253 19.17 -12.51 10.28
N ILE A 254 19.63 -12.49 9.03
CA ILE A 254 18.80 -12.11 7.87
C ILE A 254 17.62 -13.08 7.72
N ARG A 255 17.87 -14.39 7.80
CA ARG A 255 16.82 -15.41 7.72
C ARG A 255 15.75 -15.19 8.79
N TYR A 256 16.17 -14.94 10.03
CA TYR A 256 15.27 -14.63 11.13
C TYR A 256 14.35 -13.43 10.82
N LEU A 257 14.89 -12.34 10.27
CA LEU A 257 14.10 -11.16 9.89
C LEU A 257 13.12 -11.49 8.75
N LEU A 258 13.56 -12.24 7.74
CA LEU A 258 12.70 -12.67 6.64
C LEU A 258 11.56 -13.59 7.10
N ARG A 259 11.80 -14.47 8.09
CA ARG A 259 10.77 -15.30 8.71
C ARG A 259 9.70 -14.45 9.38
N LYS A 260 10.11 -13.48 10.20
CA LYS A 260 9.18 -12.53 10.83
C LYS A 260 8.32 -11.80 9.81
N LYS A 261 8.89 -11.48 8.66
CA LYS A 261 8.20 -10.79 7.56
C LYS A 261 7.38 -11.72 6.64
N GLY A 262 7.47 -13.04 6.82
CA GLY A 262 6.81 -14.01 5.95
C GLY A 262 7.43 -14.11 4.55
N ALA A 263 8.67 -13.67 4.38
CA ALA A 263 9.43 -13.66 3.13
C ALA A 263 10.67 -14.60 3.17
N ASP A 264 10.65 -15.63 4.04
CA ASP A 264 11.73 -16.63 4.16
C ASP A 264 11.70 -17.62 2.99
N THR A 265 12.15 -17.16 1.83
CA THR A 265 12.46 -18.03 0.69
C THR A 265 13.98 -18.09 0.49
N LEU A 266 14.47 -19.19 -0.10
CA LEU A 266 15.89 -19.35 -0.38
C LEU A 266 16.39 -18.26 -1.35
N GLU A 267 15.54 -17.87 -2.30
CA GLU A 267 15.80 -16.82 -3.27
C GLU A 267 15.92 -15.45 -2.60
N MET A 268 14.97 -15.10 -1.72
CA MET A 268 14.99 -13.81 -1.00
C MET A 268 16.17 -13.73 -0.03
N LEU A 269 16.40 -14.79 0.76
CA LEU A 269 17.55 -14.86 1.66
C LEU A 269 18.87 -14.72 0.89
N GLY A 270 19.01 -15.45 -0.21
CA GLY A 270 20.19 -15.37 -1.06
C GLY A 270 20.39 -13.97 -1.64
N PHE A 271 19.32 -13.30 -2.05
CA PHE A 271 19.40 -11.93 -2.57
C PHE A 271 19.85 -10.94 -1.50
N VAL A 272 19.21 -10.92 -0.32
CA VAL A 272 19.56 -9.95 0.75
C VAL A 272 21.01 -10.16 1.20
N GLU A 273 21.45 -11.40 1.33
CA GLU A 273 22.85 -11.71 1.65
C GLU A 273 23.80 -11.21 0.56
N GLN A 274 23.50 -11.48 -0.71
CA GLN A 274 24.31 -11.01 -1.83
C GLN A 274 24.32 -9.49 -1.93
N ASP A 275 23.21 -8.83 -1.62
CA ASP A 275 23.10 -7.37 -1.66
C ASP A 275 24.06 -6.72 -0.66
N ILE A 276 24.09 -7.23 0.58
CA ILE A 276 25.02 -6.75 1.60
C ILE A 276 26.47 -7.07 1.21
N GLU A 277 26.74 -8.28 0.70
CA GLU A 277 28.09 -8.65 0.22
C GLU A 277 28.57 -7.70 -0.90
N ASP A 278 27.69 -7.39 -1.86
CA ASP A 278 27.93 -6.49 -2.97
C ASP A 278 28.31 -5.07 -2.51
N ILE A 279 27.61 -4.54 -1.50
CA ILE A 279 27.97 -3.25 -0.88
C ILE A 279 29.35 -3.32 -0.21
N LEU A 280 29.60 -4.37 0.57
CA LEU A 280 30.86 -4.51 1.30
C LEU A 280 32.07 -4.69 0.38
N LEU A 281 31.89 -5.31 -0.79
CA LEU A 281 32.91 -5.45 -1.83
C LEU A 281 33.35 -4.10 -2.42
N LEU A 282 32.53 -3.06 -2.32
CA LEU A 282 32.93 -1.72 -2.73
C LEU A 282 34.00 -1.14 -1.79
N PHE A 283 33.96 -1.44 -0.49
CA PHE A 283 34.80 -0.75 0.50
C PHE A 283 36.31 -0.88 0.23
N PRO A 284 36.87 -2.07 -0.09
CA PRO A 284 38.29 -2.19 -0.45
C PRO A 284 38.68 -1.38 -1.68
N ILE A 285 37.78 -1.23 -2.66
CA ILE A 285 38.02 -0.46 -3.88
C ILE A 285 38.12 1.02 -3.55
N PHE A 286 37.17 1.51 -2.76
CA PHE A 286 37.15 2.90 -2.33
C PHE A 286 38.33 3.24 -1.40
N ASN A 287 38.74 2.32 -0.55
CA ASN A 287 39.90 2.49 0.34
C ASN A 287 41.25 2.42 -0.39
N LYS A 288 41.37 1.69 -1.50
CA LYS A 288 42.62 1.61 -2.28
C LYS A 288 42.78 2.80 -3.22
N GLY A 289 41.67 3.30 -3.79
CA GLY A 289 41.67 4.44 -4.71
C GLY A 289 42.07 5.79 -4.09
N THR A 290 42.20 5.88 -2.76
CA THR A 290 42.68 7.08 -2.06
C THR A 290 44.19 7.12 -1.82
N HIS A 291 44.92 6.03 -2.08
CA HIS A 291 46.35 5.91 -1.77
C HIS A 291 47.27 5.68 -2.99
N SER A 292 46.72 5.52 -4.20
CA SER A 292 47.53 5.32 -5.41
C SER A 292 47.75 6.62 -6.20
N ALA A 293 49.00 6.86 -6.62
CA ALA A 293 49.42 8.00 -7.45
C ALA A 293 48.81 8.02 -8.87
N ALA A 294 48.04 6.98 -9.23
CA ALA A 294 47.26 6.91 -10.46
C ALA A 294 45.77 6.79 -10.10
N GLY A 295 44.98 7.81 -10.43
CA GLY A 295 43.52 7.77 -10.40
C GLY A 295 42.89 7.89 -9.01
N ALA A 296 42.88 9.10 -8.45
CA ALA A 296 41.97 9.42 -7.35
C ALA A 296 40.53 9.15 -7.79
N LEU A 297 39.77 8.37 -7.01
CA LEU A 297 38.33 8.19 -7.26
C LEU A 297 37.66 9.56 -7.30
N ASN A 298 36.93 9.85 -8.38
CA ASN A 298 36.29 11.15 -8.53
C ASN A 298 35.11 11.27 -7.56
N PHE A 299 34.70 12.50 -7.27
CA PHE A 299 33.57 12.79 -6.37
C PHE A 299 32.26 12.08 -6.81
N ALA A 300 32.11 11.84 -8.11
CA ALA A 300 30.99 11.09 -8.68
C ALA A 300 30.96 9.62 -8.21
N SER A 301 32.11 8.95 -8.12
CA SER A 301 32.22 7.59 -7.57
C SER A 301 31.86 7.54 -6.08
N LEU A 302 32.26 8.55 -5.31
CA LEU A 302 31.90 8.66 -3.89
C LEU A 302 30.39 8.88 -3.70
N LEU A 303 29.76 9.68 -4.56
CA LEU A 303 28.32 9.87 -4.55
C LEU A 303 27.56 8.58 -4.93
N ALA A 304 28.07 7.83 -5.93
CA ALA A 304 27.53 6.53 -6.30
C ALA A 304 27.59 5.53 -5.13
N LEU A 305 28.72 5.49 -4.41
CA LEU A 305 28.87 4.66 -3.22
C LEU A 305 27.86 5.05 -2.14
N ARG A 306 27.73 6.35 -1.86
CA ARG A 306 26.76 6.87 -0.89
C ARG A 306 25.36 6.37 -1.25
N GLN A 307 24.94 6.56 -2.49
CA GLN A 307 23.60 6.17 -2.95
C GLN A 307 23.37 4.67 -2.82
N ARG A 308 24.38 3.85 -3.15
CA ARG A 308 24.30 2.39 -3.03
C ARG A 308 24.18 1.93 -1.57
N VAL A 309 24.95 2.53 -0.68
CA VAL A 309 24.87 2.25 0.76
C VAL A 309 23.54 2.69 1.34
N GLU A 310 23.08 3.90 0.99
CA GLU A 310 21.82 4.47 1.43
C GLU A 310 20.64 3.57 1.03
N GLY A 311 20.62 3.11 -0.24
CA GLY A 311 19.67 2.10 -0.73
C GLY A 311 19.70 0.81 0.08
N GLY A 312 20.89 0.22 0.28
CA GLY A 312 21.04 -1.02 1.04
C GLY A 312 20.59 -0.92 2.50
N ILE A 313 20.85 0.21 3.18
CA ILE A 313 20.36 0.45 4.54
C ILE A 313 18.83 0.51 4.55
N MET A 314 18.22 1.27 3.64
CA MET A 314 16.77 1.37 3.54
C MET A 314 16.11 0.05 3.14
N PHE A 315 16.75 -0.75 2.30
CA PHE A 315 16.29 -2.09 1.96
C PHE A 315 16.34 -3.02 3.17
N LEU A 316 17.45 -3.03 3.92
CA LEU A 316 17.55 -3.83 5.14
C LEU A 316 16.51 -3.39 6.18
N ALA A 317 16.20 -2.09 6.25
CA ALA A 317 15.11 -1.58 7.07
C ALA A 317 13.74 -2.07 6.66
N ALA A 318 13.48 -2.10 5.35
CA ALA A 318 12.28 -2.74 4.86
C ALA A 318 12.27 -4.25 5.13
N VAL A 319 13.39 -4.95 5.21
CA VAL A 319 13.39 -6.38 5.59
C VAL A 319 13.00 -6.60 7.05
N ALA A 320 13.38 -5.68 7.94
CA ALA A 320 13.19 -5.85 9.38
C ALA A 320 11.86 -5.30 9.94
N LEU A 321 11.27 -4.30 9.28
CA LEU A 321 9.97 -3.69 9.64
C LEU A 321 8.79 -4.42 8.99
#